data_AF-A0A073IR76-F1
#
_entry.id   AF-A0A073IR76-F1
#
_cell.length_a   1.000
_cell.length_b   1.000
_cell.length_c   1.000
_cell.angle_alpha   90.00
_cell.angle_beta   90.00
_cell.angle_gamma   90.00
#
_symmetry.space_group_name_H-M   'P 1'
#
loop_
_entity.id
_entity.type
_entity.pdbx_description
1 polymer ?
#
loop_
_entity_poly.entity_id
_entity_poly.type
_entity_poly.pdbx_seq_one_letter_code
_entity_poly.pdbx_strand_id
1 'polypeptide(L)'
;MKRNNLVIVRGGGDLATGVIYRLWKAGFEVLSLETANPLVVRRTVSVAEAVFEGQYEIEDMCAMKINSIDEWKDRHKVAVLVDPHGDSIKEQSPIIVVDATMMKHYTGTYKDMAPLVLALGPGFSAPDQVHGVIETKRGHYLGRLITNGSAIPNTGIPGMEMGYTMERLLRAPANGYVKHIHEIGDHVEQEELVATVGKAEVRAQISGMLRGLIHPSVKVQTGCKIGDVDPRNIRDHCFTITDKALAIAGGVLEAIMSFGCR
;
A
#
# COMPACT_ATOMS: atom_id res chain seq x y z
N MET A 1 19.73 -23.87 -13.77
CA MET A 1 19.81 -22.76 -12.79
C MET A 1 18.40 -22.22 -12.61
N LYS A 2 17.84 -22.22 -11.40
CA LYS A 2 16.59 -21.48 -11.14
C LYS A 2 16.84 -20.02 -11.50
N ARG A 3 16.07 -19.45 -12.43
CA ARG A 3 16.09 -17.99 -12.66
C ARG A 3 15.70 -17.34 -11.33
N ASN A 4 16.57 -16.48 -10.79
CA ASN A 4 16.20 -15.62 -9.67
C ASN A 4 15.02 -14.76 -10.13
N ASN A 5 13.83 -15.01 -9.60
CA ASN A 5 12.59 -14.31 -9.95
C ASN A 5 12.05 -13.50 -8.77
N LEU A 6 12.93 -13.21 -7.79
CA LEU A 6 12.60 -12.50 -6.58
C LEU A 6 12.40 -11.01 -6.88
N VAL A 7 11.23 -10.51 -6.50
CA VAL A 7 10.92 -9.09 -6.47
C VAL A 7 10.68 -8.67 -5.03
N ILE A 8 11.38 -7.62 -4.61
CA ILE A 8 11.14 -7.01 -3.31
C ILE A 8 10.28 -5.76 -3.48
N VAL A 9 9.17 -5.70 -2.76
CA VAL A 9 8.29 -4.52 -2.71
C VAL A 9 8.41 -3.90 -1.33
N ARG A 10 8.83 -2.63 -1.24
CA ARG A 10 8.82 -1.90 0.03
C ARG A 10 7.41 -1.34 0.27
N GLY A 11 6.83 -1.64 1.42
CA GLY A 11 5.45 -1.29 1.80
C GLY A 11 4.43 -2.37 1.43
N GLY A 12 3.36 -2.47 2.21
CA GLY A 12 2.29 -3.46 2.06
C GLY A 12 0.87 -2.86 2.09
N GLY A 13 0.72 -1.54 1.92
CA GLY A 13 -0.58 -0.87 1.88
C GLY A 13 -1.39 -1.11 0.59
N ASP A 14 -2.53 -0.44 0.45
CA ASP A 14 -3.50 -0.61 -0.66
C ASP A 14 -2.85 -0.57 -2.06
N LEU A 15 -2.04 0.46 -2.36
CA LEU A 15 -1.39 0.57 -3.67
C LEU A 15 -0.27 -0.46 -3.87
N ALA A 16 0.52 -0.73 -2.82
CA ALA A 16 1.55 -1.76 -2.85
C ALA A 16 0.94 -3.14 -3.08
N THR A 17 -0.22 -3.41 -2.50
CA THR A 17 -0.94 -4.68 -2.64
C THR A 17 -1.37 -4.92 -4.07
N GLY A 18 -1.82 -3.90 -4.81
CA GLY A 18 -2.08 -4.05 -6.25
C GLY A 18 -0.84 -4.46 -7.04
N VAL A 19 0.32 -3.87 -6.73
CA VAL A 19 1.61 -4.20 -7.35
C VAL A 19 2.01 -5.64 -7.03
N ILE A 20 2.02 -6.00 -5.74
CA ILE A 20 2.31 -7.34 -5.25
C ILE A 20 1.40 -8.37 -5.91
N TYR A 21 0.10 -8.09 -5.97
CA TYR A 21 -0.90 -8.97 -6.57
C TYR A 21 -0.62 -9.26 -8.04
N ARG A 22 -0.35 -8.24 -8.86
CA ARG A 22 -0.06 -8.44 -10.29
C ARG A 22 1.28 -9.13 -10.53
N LEU A 23 2.30 -8.82 -9.72
CA LEU A 23 3.59 -9.53 -9.78
C LEU A 23 3.43 -11.01 -9.42
N TRP A 24 2.72 -11.30 -8.34
CA TRP A 24 2.40 -12.65 -7.92
C TRP A 24 1.62 -13.42 -9.01
N LYS A 25 0.57 -12.80 -9.58
CA LYS A 25 -0.18 -13.36 -10.72
C LYS A 25 0.68 -13.60 -11.96
N ALA A 26 1.71 -12.78 -12.18
CA ALA A 26 2.66 -12.96 -13.27
C ALA A 26 3.75 -14.01 -12.96
N GLY A 27 3.72 -14.64 -11.78
CA GLY A 27 4.62 -15.73 -11.40
C GLY A 27 5.92 -15.30 -10.73
N PHE A 28 6.03 -14.03 -10.31
CA PHE A 28 7.16 -13.56 -9.50
C PHE A 28 7.09 -14.11 -8.07
N GLU A 29 8.25 -14.39 -7.49
CA GLU A 29 8.37 -14.62 -6.05
C GLU A 29 8.39 -13.24 -5.39
N VAL A 30 7.37 -12.88 -4.62
CA VAL A 30 7.24 -11.52 -4.07
C VAL A 30 7.47 -11.51 -2.56
N LEU A 31 8.43 -10.70 -2.14
CA LEU A 31 8.70 -10.39 -0.74
C LEU A 31 8.30 -8.92 -0.48
N SER A 32 7.32 -8.71 0.38
CA SER A 32 6.93 -7.40 0.89
C SER A 32 7.75 -7.07 2.13
N LEU A 33 8.42 -5.91 2.16
CA LEU A 33 9.06 -5.38 3.37
C LEU A 33 8.13 -4.38 4.03
N GLU A 34 7.94 -4.50 5.34
CA GLU A 34 7.11 -3.58 6.10
C GLU A 34 7.71 -3.17 7.44
N THR A 35 7.12 -2.14 8.04
CA THR A 35 7.37 -1.74 9.42
C THR A 35 6.64 -2.65 10.41
N ALA A 36 7.02 -2.61 11.68
CA ALA A 36 6.34 -3.39 12.73
C ALA A 36 4.92 -2.90 13.03
N ASN A 37 4.60 -1.65 12.66
CA ASN A 37 3.30 -1.02 12.89
C ASN A 37 2.85 -0.26 11.63
N PRO A 38 2.47 -0.96 10.54
CA PRO A 38 2.07 -0.31 9.30
C PRO A 38 0.88 0.64 9.50
N LEU A 39 0.94 1.84 8.92
CA LEU A 39 -0.11 2.86 9.01
C LEU A 39 -1.24 2.64 7.97
N VAL A 40 -1.62 1.39 7.75
CA VAL A 40 -2.61 1.01 6.73
C VAL A 40 -4.02 1.16 7.29
N VAL A 41 -4.87 1.87 6.54
CA VAL A 41 -6.29 2.06 6.90
C VAL A 41 -7.20 1.11 6.16
N ARG A 42 -6.89 0.78 4.90
CA ARG A 42 -7.63 -0.21 4.11
C ARG A 42 -7.06 -1.61 4.34
N ARG A 43 -7.18 -2.06 5.59
CA ARG A 43 -6.58 -3.30 6.12
C ARG A 43 -7.01 -4.55 5.37
N THR A 44 -8.30 -4.63 5.05
CA THR A 44 -8.94 -5.77 4.36
C THR A 44 -8.39 -6.06 2.97
N VAL A 45 -7.65 -5.13 2.37
CA VAL A 45 -7.02 -5.27 1.05
C VAL A 45 -5.53 -4.93 1.08
N SER A 46 -4.91 -4.99 2.26
CA SER A 46 -3.49 -4.66 2.46
C SER A 46 -2.70 -5.89 2.86
N VAL A 47 -1.64 -6.22 2.11
CA VAL A 47 -0.65 -7.25 2.45
C VAL A 47 -0.02 -7.00 3.82
N ALA A 48 0.09 -5.74 4.23
CA ALA A 48 0.57 -5.33 5.54
C ALA A 48 -0.25 -5.91 6.72
N GLU A 49 -1.50 -6.34 6.50
CA GLU A 49 -2.31 -6.95 7.56
C GLU A 49 -1.69 -8.26 8.09
N ALA A 50 -0.93 -8.97 7.26
CA ALA A 50 -0.17 -10.14 7.69
C ALA A 50 0.85 -9.82 8.79
N VAL A 51 1.32 -8.57 8.92
CA VAL A 51 2.21 -8.17 10.03
C VAL A 51 1.52 -8.36 11.39
N PHE A 52 0.21 -8.14 11.45
CA PHE A 52 -0.61 -8.28 12.65
C PHE A 52 -1.15 -9.71 12.81
N GLU A 53 -1.71 -10.28 11.76
CA GLU A 53 -2.41 -11.57 11.81
C GLU A 53 -1.50 -12.79 11.59
N GLY A 54 -0.24 -12.57 11.19
CA GLY A 54 0.71 -13.63 10.81
C GLY A 54 0.46 -14.20 9.41
N GLN A 55 -0.80 -14.37 9.00
CA GLN A 55 -1.19 -14.72 7.63
C GLN A 55 -2.50 -14.00 7.29
N TYR A 56 -2.63 -13.53 6.05
CA TYR A 56 -3.83 -12.83 5.59
C TYR A 56 -4.13 -13.14 4.12
N GLU A 57 -5.41 -13.35 3.80
CA GLU A 57 -5.88 -13.59 2.43
C GLU A 57 -6.47 -12.32 1.84
N ILE A 58 -5.95 -11.90 0.69
CA ILE A 58 -6.49 -10.79 -0.10
C ILE A 58 -6.96 -11.38 -1.42
N GLU A 59 -8.28 -11.42 -1.60
CA GLU A 59 -8.91 -12.14 -2.71
C GLU A 59 -8.40 -13.59 -2.76
N ASP A 60 -7.63 -13.97 -3.77
CA ASP A 60 -7.04 -15.32 -3.91
C ASP A 60 -5.54 -15.37 -3.60
N MET A 61 -4.97 -14.27 -3.10
CA MET A 61 -3.56 -14.15 -2.76
C MET A 61 -3.35 -14.29 -1.24
N CYS A 62 -2.56 -15.28 -0.84
CA CYS A 62 -2.14 -15.46 0.55
C CYS A 62 -0.83 -14.71 0.83
N ALA A 63 -0.86 -13.79 1.79
CA ALA A 63 0.31 -13.13 2.37
C ALA A 63 0.64 -13.75 3.73
N MET A 64 1.93 -14.02 3.98
CA MET A 64 2.40 -14.66 5.21
C MET A 64 3.57 -13.88 5.79
N LYS A 65 3.47 -13.52 7.07
CA LYS A 65 4.57 -12.96 7.83
C LYS A 65 5.62 -14.03 8.09
N ILE A 66 6.86 -13.66 7.83
CA ILE A 66 8.04 -14.47 8.11
C ILE A 66 8.98 -13.70 9.04
N ASN A 67 9.72 -14.40 9.88
CA ASN A 67 10.78 -13.82 10.70
C ASN A 67 12.16 -13.91 10.03
N SER A 68 12.30 -14.82 9.08
CA SER A 68 13.49 -14.97 8.24
C SER A 68 13.13 -15.58 6.89
N ILE A 69 14.00 -15.41 5.90
CA ILE A 69 13.78 -15.91 4.53
C ILE A 69 13.69 -17.45 4.49
N ASP A 70 14.32 -18.14 5.43
CA ASP A 70 14.28 -19.60 5.54
C ASP A 70 12.88 -20.15 5.88
N GLU A 71 12.02 -19.32 6.48
CA GLU A 71 10.62 -19.66 6.75
C GLU A 71 9.77 -19.64 5.48
N TRP A 72 10.21 -18.94 4.43
CA TRP A 72 9.48 -18.83 3.16
C TRP A 72 9.71 -20.06 2.26
N LYS A 73 9.10 -21.17 2.66
CA LYS A 73 9.20 -22.46 1.96
C LYS A 73 8.34 -22.51 0.69
N ASP A 74 7.12 -21.99 0.79
CA ASP A 74 6.18 -21.93 -0.33
C ASP A 74 6.30 -20.58 -1.05
N ARG A 75 7.10 -20.58 -2.14
CA ARG A 75 7.34 -19.39 -2.96
C ARG A 75 6.13 -18.98 -3.83
N HIS A 76 5.06 -19.77 -3.84
CA HIS A 76 3.78 -19.35 -4.42
C HIS A 76 2.97 -18.46 -3.47
N LYS A 77 3.33 -18.36 -2.19
CA LYS A 77 2.74 -17.38 -1.27
C LYS A 77 3.58 -16.11 -1.25
N VAL A 78 2.94 -14.97 -1.01
CA VAL A 78 3.65 -13.72 -0.77
C VAL A 78 4.22 -13.74 0.64
N ALA A 79 5.51 -13.46 0.78
CA ALA A 79 6.14 -13.28 2.10
C ALA A 79 6.07 -11.82 2.54
N VAL A 80 5.92 -11.60 3.84
CA VAL A 80 5.96 -10.28 4.48
C VAL A 80 7.02 -10.32 5.58
N LEU A 81 8.04 -9.48 5.47
CA LEU A 81 9.11 -9.38 6.46
C LEU A 81 9.09 -8.01 7.10
N VAL A 82 9.21 -7.97 8.44
CA VAL A 82 9.35 -6.72 9.18
C VAL A 82 10.78 -6.23 9.03
N ASP A 83 11.00 -5.35 8.07
CA ASP A 83 12.29 -4.77 7.71
C ASP A 83 12.09 -3.31 7.25
N PRO A 84 11.96 -2.37 8.20
CA PRO A 84 11.68 -0.96 7.89
C PRO A 84 12.84 -0.28 7.13
N HIS A 85 14.06 -0.76 7.30
CA HIS A 85 15.26 -0.16 6.69
C HIS A 85 15.54 -0.72 5.30
N GLY A 86 15.01 -1.91 4.98
CA GLY A 86 15.21 -2.58 3.70
C GLY A 86 16.55 -3.31 3.63
N ASP A 87 17.13 -3.70 4.76
CA ASP A 87 18.44 -4.36 4.82
C ASP A 87 18.44 -5.68 4.02
N SER A 88 17.30 -6.38 4.00
CA SER A 88 17.08 -7.62 3.27
C SER A 88 17.24 -7.44 1.75
N ILE A 89 17.11 -6.23 1.22
CA ILE A 89 17.30 -5.98 -0.23
C ILE A 89 18.72 -6.38 -0.65
N LYS A 90 19.71 -5.95 0.13
CA LYS A 90 21.11 -6.26 -0.15
C LYS A 90 21.39 -7.75 0.04
N GLU A 91 20.86 -8.34 1.11
CA GLU A 91 21.09 -9.75 1.45
C GLU A 91 20.50 -10.71 0.42
N GLN A 92 19.30 -10.40 -0.09
CA GLN A 92 18.58 -11.28 -0.99
C GLN A 92 18.86 -11.02 -2.47
N SER A 93 19.51 -9.89 -2.81
CA SER A 93 19.91 -9.53 -4.17
C SER A 93 18.79 -9.79 -5.21
N PRO A 94 17.61 -9.14 -5.04
CA PRO A 94 16.49 -9.36 -5.94
C PRO A 94 16.81 -8.84 -7.34
N ILE A 95 16.06 -9.33 -8.34
CA ILE A 95 16.17 -8.78 -9.70
C ILE A 95 15.48 -7.43 -9.84
N ILE A 96 14.47 -7.19 -9.00
CA ILE A 96 13.64 -5.98 -9.05
C ILE A 96 13.35 -5.52 -7.61
N VAL A 97 13.47 -4.21 -7.39
CA VAL A 97 12.95 -3.53 -6.20
C VAL A 97 11.87 -2.54 -6.63
N VAL A 98 10.74 -2.54 -5.92
CA VAL A 98 9.68 -1.53 -6.09
C VAL A 98 9.45 -0.81 -4.77
N ASP A 99 9.72 0.50 -4.71
CA ASP A 99 9.29 1.32 -3.57
C ASP A 99 7.82 1.69 -3.72
N ALA A 100 6.98 1.06 -2.90
CA ALA A 100 5.54 1.29 -2.83
C ALA A 100 5.13 1.81 -1.43
N THR A 101 6.07 2.38 -0.67
CA THR A 101 5.82 2.92 0.69
C THR A 101 4.90 4.14 0.67
N MET A 102 4.84 4.85 -0.48
CA MET A 102 3.99 6.02 -0.68
C MET A 102 4.22 7.14 0.34
N MET A 103 5.47 7.32 0.79
CA MET A 103 5.84 8.37 1.76
C MET A 103 5.77 9.79 1.16
N LYS A 104 5.67 9.92 -0.17
CA LYS A 104 5.56 11.19 -0.91
C LYS A 104 6.77 12.11 -0.78
N HIS A 105 7.87 11.57 -0.29
CA HIS A 105 9.20 12.14 -0.24
C HIS A 105 10.21 11.01 -0.43
N TYR A 106 11.47 11.36 -0.69
CA TYR A 106 12.52 10.39 -0.91
C TYR A 106 12.79 9.56 0.35
N THR A 107 12.74 8.23 0.22
CA THR A 107 12.88 7.27 1.34
C THR A 107 14.25 6.59 1.40
N GLY A 108 15.16 6.96 0.51
CA GLY A 108 16.47 6.30 0.40
C GLY A 108 16.49 5.08 -0.52
N THR A 109 15.42 4.76 -1.26
CA THR A 109 15.50 3.77 -2.35
C THR A 109 16.27 4.35 -3.54
N TYR A 110 17.32 3.66 -3.99
CA TYR A 110 18.17 4.12 -5.09
C TYR A 110 18.47 3.03 -6.12
N LYS A 111 18.85 3.44 -7.33
CA LYS A 111 18.98 2.60 -8.53
C LYS A 111 19.91 1.39 -8.40
N ASP A 112 20.94 1.43 -7.55
CA ASP A 112 21.90 0.32 -7.44
C ASP A 112 21.47 -0.76 -6.42
N MET A 113 20.26 -0.64 -5.85
CA MET A 113 19.71 -1.67 -4.95
C MET A 113 19.35 -2.98 -5.67
N ALA A 114 19.10 -2.93 -6.98
CA ALA A 114 18.78 -4.09 -7.82
C ALA A 114 19.00 -3.75 -9.31
N PRO A 115 19.09 -4.75 -10.21
CA PRO A 115 19.15 -4.51 -11.66
C PRO A 115 18.04 -3.61 -12.19
N LEU A 116 16.83 -3.70 -11.62
CA LEU A 116 15.74 -2.77 -11.87
C LEU A 116 15.18 -2.25 -10.54
N VAL A 117 15.02 -0.93 -10.45
CA VAL A 117 14.49 -0.25 -9.28
C VAL A 117 13.43 0.74 -9.74
N LEU A 118 12.20 0.51 -9.30
CA LEU A 118 11.05 1.33 -9.61
C LEU A 118 10.52 1.97 -8.33
N ALA A 119 9.84 3.10 -8.46
CA ALA A 119 9.15 3.72 -7.34
C ALA A 119 7.74 4.17 -7.74
N LEU A 120 6.81 4.05 -6.81
CA LEU A 120 5.49 4.65 -6.94
C LEU A 120 5.59 6.11 -6.52
N GLY A 121 5.21 7.01 -7.44
CA GLY A 121 5.26 8.44 -7.18
C GLY A 121 4.15 8.93 -6.25
N PRO A 122 4.21 10.19 -5.78
CA PRO A 122 5.33 11.13 -5.92
C PRO A 122 6.45 10.87 -4.90
N GLY A 123 7.56 11.61 -5.02
CA GLY A 123 8.68 11.58 -4.07
C GLY A 123 10.01 11.07 -4.65
N PHE A 124 10.00 10.62 -5.91
CA PHE A 124 11.16 10.11 -6.62
C PHE A 124 11.33 10.75 -7.99
N SER A 125 12.56 10.76 -8.50
CA SER A 125 12.90 11.13 -9.88
C SER A 125 13.66 10.00 -10.61
N ALA A 126 13.33 9.82 -11.89
CA ALA A 126 14.07 9.00 -12.82
C ALA A 126 14.83 9.87 -13.84
N PRO A 127 15.99 9.44 -14.35
CA PRO A 127 16.71 8.21 -13.98
C PRO A 127 17.63 8.38 -12.76
N ASP A 128 17.69 9.59 -12.17
CA ASP A 128 18.72 9.95 -11.20
C ASP A 128 18.68 9.12 -9.91
N GLN A 129 17.48 8.94 -9.35
CA GLN A 129 17.29 8.18 -8.10
C GLN A 129 16.92 6.73 -8.38
N VAL A 130 15.98 6.51 -9.30
CA VAL A 130 15.47 5.18 -9.68
C VAL A 130 15.37 5.05 -11.20
N HIS A 131 15.24 3.83 -11.70
CA HIS A 131 15.14 3.58 -13.14
C HIS A 131 13.82 4.07 -13.75
N GLY A 132 12.75 4.06 -12.95
CA GLY A 132 11.44 4.53 -13.39
C GLY A 132 10.52 4.87 -12.23
N VAL A 133 9.65 5.86 -12.45
CA VAL A 133 8.60 6.27 -11.51
C VAL A 133 7.25 5.96 -12.13
N ILE A 134 6.34 5.33 -11.38
CA ILE A 134 4.97 5.09 -11.82
C ILE A 134 4.06 6.18 -11.28
N GLU A 135 3.28 6.83 -12.16
CA GLU A 135 2.31 7.85 -11.77
C GLU A 135 1.15 7.26 -10.97
N THR A 136 0.80 7.88 -9.83
CA THR A 136 -0.24 7.40 -8.91
C THR A 136 -1.40 8.36 -8.74
N LYS A 137 -1.34 9.57 -9.31
CA LYS A 137 -2.44 10.52 -9.31
C LYS A 137 -3.52 10.05 -10.27
N ARG A 138 -4.76 9.98 -9.78
CA ARG A 138 -5.93 9.69 -10.63
C ARG A 138 -6.02 10.75 -11.75
N GLY A 139 -6.29 10.29 -12.97
CA GLY A 139 -6.38 11.13 -14.16
C GLY A 139 -5.75 10.45 -15.37
N HIS A 140 -5.51 11.23 -16.42
CA HIS A 140 -5.04 10.75 -17.73
C HIS A 140 -3.69 10.01 -17.71
N TYR A 141 -2.86 10.28 -16.70
CA TYR A 141 -1.51 9.74 -16.58
C TYR A 141 -1.38 8.58 -15.59
N LEU A 142 -2.47 8.19 -14.90
CA LEU A 142 -2.44 7.14 -13.88
C LEU A 142 -1.80 5.86 -14.43
N GLY A 143 -0.84 5.31 -13.68
CA GLY A 143 -0.16 4.06 -14.01
C GLY A 143 0.91 4.17 -15.10
N ARG A 144 1.17 5.36 -15.66
CA ARG A 144 2.22 5.51 -16.68
C ARG A 144 3.61 5.42 -16.06
N LEU A 145 4.53 4.79 -16.78
CA LEU A 145 5.95 4.80 -16.51
C LEU A 145 6.58 6.13 -16.93
N ILE A 146 7.32 6.74 -16.01
CA ILE A 146 8.12 7.95 -16.20
C ILE A 146 9.59 7.55 -16.07
N THR A 147 10.33 7.61 -17.18
CA THR A 147 11.78 7.31 -17.20
C THR A 147 12.67 8.56 -17.18
N ASN A 148 12.06 9.75 -17.27
CA ASN A 148 12.75 11.04 -17.17
C ASN A 148 11.83 12.03 -16.45
N GLY A 149 12.22 12.46 -15.25
CA GLY A 149 11.44 13.33 -14.37
C GLY A 149 10.76 12.59 -13.22
N SER A 150 9.70 13.18 -12.67
CA SER A 150 8.98 12.70 -11.49
C SER A 150 7.46 12.71 -11.72
N ALA A 151 6.73 11.93 -10.90
CA ALA A 151 5.27 11.94 -10.90
C ALA A 151 4.70 13.26 -10.38
N ILE A 152 3.42 13.51 -10.65
CA ILE A 152 2.73 14.74 -10.24
C ILE A 152 2.81 14.90 -8.71
N PRO A 153 3.25 16.08 -8.20
CA PRO A 153 3.38 16.32 -6.76
C PRO A 153 2.10 16.06 -5.97
N ASN A 154 2.29 15.66 -4.71
CA ASN A 154 1.16 15.44 -3.80
C ASN A 154 0.42 16.76 -3.54
N THR A 155 -0.85 16.83 -3.94
CA THR A 155 -1.71 17.99 -3.69
C THR A 155 -2.22 18.07 -2.25
N GLY A 156 -2.12 16.98 -1.49
CA GLY A 156 -2.72 16.87 -0.14
C GLY A 156 -4.23 16.62 -0.15
N ILE A 157 -4.89 16.77 -1.30
CA ILE A 157 -6.34 16.62 -1.46
C ILE A 157 -6.64 15.21 -2.05
N PRO A 158 -7.45 14.39 -1.38
CA PRO A 158 -7.91 13.11 -1.93
C PRO A 158 -8.66 13.28 -3.25
N GLY A 159 -8.63 12.25 -4.09
CA GLY A 159 -9.51 12.19 -5.26
C GLY A 159 -10.98 12.29 -4.85
N MET A 160 -11.77 12.98 -5.67
CA MET A 160 -13.20 13.16 -5.47
C MET A 160 -13.96 11.86 -5.72
N GLU A 161 -14.89 11.52 -4.83
CA GLU A 161 -15.81 10.39 -4.98
C GLU A 161 -17.22 10.86 -4.62
N MET A 162 -18.15 10.78 -5.57
CA MET A 162 -19.54 11.27 -5.40
C MET A 162 -19.64 12.71 -4.85
N GLY A 163 -18.71 13.59 -5.23
CA GLY A 163 -18.67 14.99 -4.77
C GLY A 163 -17.90 15.24 -3.46
N TYR A 164 -17.46 14.18 -2.76
CA TYR A 164 -16.72 14.30 -1.50
C TYR A 164 -15.22 14.12 -1.69
N THR A 165 -14.41 14.82 -0.89
CA THR A 165 -12.94 14.75 -0.93
C THR A 165 -12.33 14.49 0.45
N MET A 166 -12.23 15.51 1.29
CA MET A 166 -11.64 15.45 2.63
C MET A 166 -12.63 14.93 3.67
N GLU A 167 -13.92 15.18 3.45
CA GLU A 167 -15.05 14.77 4.27
C GLU A 167 -15.11 13.25 4.40
N ARG A 168 -14.64 12.53 3.39
CA ARG A 168 -14.61 11.07 3.42
C ARG A 168 -13.57 10.50 4.40
N LEU A 169 -12.63 11.30 4.90
CA LEU A 169 -11.52 10.83 5.74
C LEU A 169 -11.86 10.91 7.22
N LEU A 170 -11.53 9.86 7.96
CA LEU A 170 -11.50 9.88 9.42
C LEU A 170 -10.08 10.22 9.89
N ARG A 171 -9.96 11.19 10.80
CA ARG A 171 -8.68 11.62 11.37
C ARG A 171 -8.67 11.48 12.88
N ALA A 172 -7.51 11.16 13.43
CA ALA A 172 -7.34 11.04 14.87
C ALA A 172 -7.51 12.42 15.55
N PRO A 173 -8.46 12.59 16.48
CA PRO A 173 -8.66 13.84 17.21
C PRO A 173 -7.60 14.06 18.31
N ALA A 174 -6.88 13.00 18.70
CA ALA A 174 -5.87 13.00 19.75
C ALA A 174 -4.76 12.00 19.43
N ASN A 175 -3.65 12.08 20.17
CA ASN A 175 -2.63 11.02 20.18
C ASN A 175 -3.13 9.82 20.99
N GLY A 176 -2.88 8.60 20.52
CA GLY A 176 -3.27 7.39 21.26
C GLY A 176 -3.43 6.15 20.40
N TYR A 177 -4.28 5.24 20.85
CA TYR A 177 -4.70 4.06 20.11
C TYR A 177 -6.17 4.19 19.75
N VAL A 178 -6.54 3.71 18.56
CA VAL A 178 -7.93 3.73 18.10
C VAL A 178 -8.65 2.54 18.73
N LYS A 179 -9.79 2.79 19.37
CA LYS A 179 -10.75 1.76 19.76
C LYS A 179 -11.93 1.80 18.79
N HIS A 180 -12.20 0.67 18.14
CA HIS A 180 -13.28 0.55 17.17
C HIS A 180 -14.64 0.48 17.86
N ILE A 181 -15.63 1.13 17.25
CA ILE A 181 -17.07 0.99 17.57
C ILE A 181 -17.78 0.29 16.40
N HIS A 182 -17.36 0.60 15.18
CA HIS A 182 -17.73 -0.08 13.93
C HIS A 182 -16.53 -0.75 13.27
N GLU A 183 -16.81 -1.70 12.39
CA GLU A 183 -15.83 -2.45 11.61
C GLU A 183 -15.84 -2.05 10.13
N ILE A 184 -14.75 -2.37 9.42
CA ILE A 184 -14.70 -2.19 7.97
C ILE A 184 -15.79 -3.05 7.32
N GLY A 185 -16.61 -2.43 6.48
CA GLY A 185 -17.76 -3.08 5.84
C GLY A 185 -19.10 -2.78 6.52
N ASP A 186 -19.11 -1.99 7.59
CA ASP A 186 -20.33 -1.46 8.19
C ASP A 186 -20.80 -0.18 7.46
N HIS A 187 -22.12 -0.07 7.31
CA HIS A 187 -22.73 1.20 6.97
C HIS A 187 -22.71 2.13 8.18
N VAL A 188 -22.42 3.41 7.96
CA VAL A 188 -22.44 4.46 8.98
C VAL A 188 -23.18 5.69 8.47
N GLU A 189 -23.90 6.36 9.35
CA GLU A 189 -24.57 7.63 9.10
C GLU A 189 -23.67 8.82 9.45
N GLN A 190 -23.94 9.97 8.83
CA GLN A 190 -23.28 11.22 9.21
C GLN A 190 -23.46 11.52 10.72
N GLU A 191 -22.39 12.00 11.36
CA GLU A 191 -22.25 12.21 12.80
C GLU A 191 -22.27 10.94 13.67
N GLU A 192 -22.41 9.75 13.10
CA GLU A 192 -22.33 8.50 13.84
C GLU A 192 -20.93 8.26 14.42
N LEU A 193 -20.88 7.73 15.65
CA LEU A 193 -19.64 7.44 16.36
C LEU A 193 -18.99 6.17 15.81
N VAL A 194 -17.89 6.32 15.07
CA VAL A 194 -17.19 5.20 14.40
C VAL A 194 -16.12 4.56 15.28
N ALA A 195 -15.40 5.39 16.04
CA ALA A 195 -14.28 4.96 16.86
C ALA A 195 -14.00 5.99 17.96
N THR A 196 -13.08 5.66 18.88
CA THR A 196 -12.52 6.63 19.83
C THR A 196 -10.99 6.57 19.85
N VAL A 197 -10.36 7.69 20.21
CA VAL A 197 -8.93 7.75 20.54
C VAL A 197 -8.80 8.28 21.97
N GLY A 198 -8.53 7.37 22.91
CA GLY A 198 -8.65 7.68 24.33
C GLY A 198 -10.11 8.02 24.70
N LYS A 199 -10.35 9.25 25.16
CA LYS A 199 -11.71 9.75 25.45
C LYS A 199 -12.32 10.57 24.31
N ALA A 200 -11.55 10.85 23.25
CA ALA A 200 -12.00 11.67 22.13
C ALA A 200 -12.74 10.81 21.10
N GLU A 201 -13.86 11.32 20.59
CA GLU A 201 -14.72 10.65 19.62
C GLU A 201 -14.24 10.87 18.19
N VAL A 202 -14.40 9.83 17.35
CA VAL A 202 -14.20 9.89 15.90
C VAL A 202 -15.56 9.66 15.26
N ARG A 203 -16.14 10.72 14.68
CA ARG A 203 -17.46 10.67 14.04
C ARG A 203 -17.36 10.72 12.53
N ALA A 204 -18.23 9.99 11.84
CA ALA A 204 -18.34 10.03 10.39
C ALA A 204 -18.80 11.43 9.92
N GLN A 205 -18.16 11.99 8.91
CA GLN A 205 -18.53 13.31 8.37
C GLN A 205 -19.51 13.21 7.19
N ILE A 206 -19.73 11.99 6.68
CA ILE A 206 -20.65 11.65 5.59
C ILE A 206 -21.26 10.28 5.88
N SER A 207 -22.47 10.04 5.40
CA SER A 207 -23.05 8.69 5.39
C SER A 207 -22.42 7.83 4.29
N GLY A 208 -22.27 6.53 4.54
CA GLY A 208 -21.73 5.60 3.56
C GLY A 208 -21.15 4.34 4.18
N MET A 209 -20.24 3.69 3.45
CA MET A 209 -19.60 2.46 3.89
C MET A 209 -18.28 2.75 4.58
N LEU A 210 -18.07 2.30 5.81
CA LEU A 210 -16.78 2.38 6.47
C LEU A 210 -15.79 1.46 5.76
N ARG A 211 -14.92 2.05 4.92
CA ARG A 211 -14.06 1.32 3.99
C ARG A 211 -12.63 1.15 4.49
N GLY A 212 -12.21 2.01 5.41
CA GLY A 212 -10.91 1.94 6.04
C GLY A 212 -11.00 2.29 7.51
N LEU A 213 -10.26 1.56 8.32
CA LEU A 213 -10.06 1.82 9.74
C LEU A 213 -8.71 1.21 10.15
N ILE A 214 -7.84 2.01 10.79
CA ILE A 214 -6.49 1.61 11.20
C ILE A 214 -6.54 0.54 12.30
N HIS A 215 -5.51 -0.32 12.34
CA HIS A 215 -5.44 -1.40 13.31
C HIS A 215 -5.35 -0.84 14.75
N PRO A 216 -6.07 -1.41 15.74
CA PRO A 216 -6.15 -0.85 17.09
C PRO A 216 -4.82 -0.88 17.86
N SER A 217 -3.87 -1.75 17.46
CA SER A 217 -2.52 -1.79 18.06
C SER A 217 -1.60 -0.68 17.56
N VAL A 218 -1.99 0.09 16.55
CA VAL A 218 -1.13 1.13 15.97
C VAL A 218 -1.33 2.44 16.71
N LYS A 219 -0.21 3.02 17.19
CA LYS A 219 -0.22 4.32 17.85
C LYS A 219 -0.35 5.43 16.81
N VAL A 220 -1.37 6.25 16.96
CA VAL A 220 -1.68 7.38 16.06
C VAL A 220 -1.35 8.72 16.70
N GLN A 221 -1.04 9.68 15.83
CA GLN A 221 -0.89 11.09 16.20
C GLN A 221 -2.11 11.90 15.75
N THR A 222 -2.41 12.99 16.46
CA THR A 222 -3.47 13.93 16.09
C THR A 222 -3.36 14.35 14.62
N GLY A 223 -4.48 14.31 13.89
CA GLY A 223 -4.57 14.65 12.47
C GLY A 223 -4.18 13.53 11.50
N CYS A 224 -3.58 12.43 11.97
CA CYS A 224 -3.27 11.27 11.14
C CYS A 224 -4.55 10.67 10.55
N LYS A 225 -4.49 10.18 9.30
CA LYS A 225 -5.61 9.45 8.69
C LYS A 225 -5.74 8.10 9.41
N ILE A 226 -6.90 7.84 9.98
CA ILE A 226 -7.21 6.59 10.70
C ILE A 226 -8.31 5.77 10.03
N GLY A 227 -8.95 6.31 9.00
CA GLY A 227 -10.00 5.60 8.26
C GLY A 227 -10.56 6.42 7.11
N ASP A 228 -11.52 5.84 6.40
CA ASP A 228 -12.34 6.54 5.42
C ASP A 228 -13.70 5.89 5.21
N VAL A 229 -14.70 6.72 4.94
CA VAL A 229 -16.06 6.34 4.56
C VAL A 229 -16.19 6.51 3.04
N ASP A 230 -16.77 5.52 2.38
CA ASP A 230 -17.02 5.52 0.94
C ASP A 230 -18.50 5.84 0.67
N PRO A 231 -18.80 7.00 0.06
CA PRO A 231 -20.19 7.45 -0.17
C PRO A 231 -20.94 6.59 -1.18
N ARG A 232 -20.26 5.74 -1.96
CA ARG A 232 -20.94 4.79 -2.86
C ARG A 232 -21.71 3.72 -2.11
N ASN A 233 -21.38 3.51 -0.84
CA ASN A 233 -22.06 2.59 0.06
C ASN A 233 -22.11 1.13 -0.44
N ILE A 234 -21.04 0.66 -1.10
CA ILE A 234 -20.93 -0.71 -1.63
C ILE A 234 -19.95 -1.49 -0.75
N ARG A 235 -20.46 -2.48 -0.01
CA ARG A 235 -19.68 -3.29 0.93
C ARG A 235 -18.50 -4.01 0.25
N ASP A 236 -18.72 -4.58 -0.93
CA ASP A 236 -17.71 -5.36 -1.66
C ASP A 236 -16.45 -4.56 -2.02
N HIS A 237 -16.56 -3.24 -2.15
CA HIS A 237 -15.41 -2.35 -2.40
C HIS A 237 -14.45 -2.26 -1.21
N CYS A 238 -14.85 -2.75 -0.03
CA CYS A 238 -13.98 -2.87 1.13
C CYS A 238 -13.03 -4.06 1.01
N PHE A 239 -13.40 -5.10 0.26
CA PHE A 239 -12.71 -6.39 0.25
C PHE A 239 -12.05 -6.73 -1.10
N THR A 240 -12.05 -5.79 -2.04
CA THR A 240 -11.47 -5.95 -3.37
C THR A 240 -10.39 -4.91 -3.66
N ILE A 241 -9.35 -5.34 -4.39
CA ILE A 241 -8.24 -4.51 -4.84
C ILE A 241 -8.79 -3.48 -5.83
N THR A 242 -8.39 -2.21 -5.67
CA THR A 242 -8.97 -1.14 -6.48
C THR A 242 -8.50 -1.14 -7.92
N ASP A 243 -9.38 -0.64 -8.79
CA ASP A 243 -9.07 -0.19 -10.14
C ASP A 243 -7.74 0.58 -10.21
N LYS A 244 -7.54 1.51 -9.28
CA LYS A 244 -6.35 2.37 -9.19
C LYS A 244 -5.09 1.56 -8.89
N ALA A 245 -5.15 0.71 -7.88
CA ALA A 245 -4.01 -0.13 -7.49
C ALA A 245 -3.64 -1.08 -8.64
N LEU A 246 -4.63 -1.67 -9.32
CA LEU A 246 -4.41 -2.53 -10.48
C LEU A 246 -3.84 -1.76 -11.69
N ALA A 247 -4.28 -0.53 -11.95
CA ALA A 247 -3.73 0.30 -13.03
C ALA A 247 -2.26 0.67 -12.78
N ILE A 248 -1.91 1.05 -11.55
CA ILE A 248 -0.52 1.33 -11.14
C ILE A 248 0.34 0.08 -11.29
N ALA A 249 -0.17 -1.08 -10.87
CA ALA A 249 0.51 -2.35 -11.02
C ALA A 249 0.73 -2.75 -12.49
N GLY A 250 -0.20 -2.39 -13.38
CA GLY A 250 -0.01 -2.51 -14.83
C GLY A 250 1.21 -1.74 -15.33
N GLY A 251 1.39 -0.50 -14.85
CA GLY A 251 2.59 0.31 -15.13
C GLY A 251 3.89 -0.31 -14.62
N VAL A 252 3.85 -0.93 -13.43
CA VAL A 252 5.00 -1.68 -12.91
C VAL A 252 5.35 -2.85 -13.82
N LEU A 253 4.37 -3.66 -14.23
CA LEU A 253 4.59 -4.76 -15.16
C LEU A 253 5.09 -4.28 -16.54
N GLU A 254 4.52 -3.21 -17.08
CA GLU A 254 5.00 -2.57 -18.32
C GLU A 254 6.47 -2.20 -18.21
N ALA A 255 6.88 -1.58 -17.11
CA ALA A 255 8.26 -1.21 -16.86
C ALA A 255 9.18 -2.44 -16.83
N ILE A 256 8.81 -3.48 -16.06
CA ILE A 256 9.58 -4.72 -15.96
C ILE A 256 9.80 -5.35 -17.35
N MET A 257 8.75 -5.43 -18.17
CA MET A 257 8.84 -5.99 -19.52
C MET A 257 9.65 -5.11 -20.47
N SER A 258 9.54 -3.78 -20.34
CA SER A 258 10.25 -2.82 -21.19
C SER A 258 11.75 -2.78 -20.90
N PHE A 259 12.15 -2.88 -19.63
CA PHE A 259 13.56 -2.91 -19.23
C PHE A 259 14.20 -4.29 -19.45
N GLY A 260 13.43 -5.39 -19.36
CA GLY A 260 13.94 -6.73 -19.68
C GLY A 260 14.23 -6.98 -21.17
N CYS A 261 13.71 -6.13 -22.06
CA CYS A 261 13.93 -6.17 -23.51
C CYS A 261 15.03 -5.21 -24.00
N ARG A 262 15.67 -4.45 -23.10
CA ARG A 262 16.77 -3.53 -23.42
C ARG A 262 18.11 -4.16 -23.04
#